data_AF-A0A9D1RAF8-F1
#
_entry.id   AF-A0A9D1RAF8-F1
#
_cell.length_a   1.000
_cell.length_b   1.000
_cell.length_c   1.000
_cell.angle_alpha   90.00
_cell.angle_beta   90.00
_cell.angle_gamma   90.00
#
_symmetry.space_group_name_H-M   'P 1'
#
loop_
_entity.id
_entity.type
_entity.pdbx_description
1 polymer ?
#
loop_
_entity_poly.entity_id
_entity_poly.type
_entity_poly.pdbx_seq_one_letter_code
_entity_poly.pdbx_strand_id
1 'polypeptide(L)'
;MGYMSYFNVAESQDIIRSPYNKRQDSFADRVVRGKILDRSGNVLAETSVAEDGTETREYPYGNMFAHVVGYTAQGKSGIESLANFELLTSNAFFLEKIQREFQGEKNIGDNVVSTLDANLQEAAYDALGSQRGAVVVMEPSTGKILAMVSKPDFSPGDVAQDWESLNSNEDSVLLNRATQGQYAPGSSFKIVTALEYIRENSNYDAYSYNCTGEIQTGDTTIHCYGGAVHGEVDLRDSLAHSCNTSFSNIGVSLDISSFQNTARELLFNSDLPGDLPYSRSSFTLSEEDGDAARMMTAMGQGETQVSPYHMALITSAIANGGTLMEPYLIDSITNYTGTVIDEYRPQEYGQLMTSQEAARLKDYMTSVVEYGTASVLSGQNYTAAGKTGTAEYSSDKEKDHSWFVGMSNVENPDLVISVIIESADGRARAVNVAKEVFDAYY
;
A
#
# COMPACT_ATOMS: atom_id res chain seq x y z
N MET A 1 34.96 -25.01 -5.76
CA MET A 1 35.57 -23.75 -6.24
C MET A 1 34.52 -22.87 -6.89
N GLY A 2 33.82 -23.30 -7.96
CA GLY A 2 32.78 -22.48 -8.62
C GLY A 2 31.62 -22.02 -7.72
N TYR A 3 31.03 -22.91 -6.91
CA TYR A 3 29.97 -22.53 -5.97
C TYR A 3 30.46 -21.56 -4.88
N MET A 4 31.69 -21.72 -4.38
CA MET A 4 32.23 -20.80 -3.36
C MET A 4 32.53 -19.43 -3.95
N SER A 5 32.98 -19.35 -5.20
CA SER A 5 33.17 -18.08 -5.92
C SER A 5 31.84 -17.41 -6.28
N TYR A 6 30.85 -18.18 -6.72
CA TYR A 6 29.48 -17.69 -6.96
C TYR A 6 28.83 -17.19 -5.66
N PHE A 7 28.94 -17.98 -4.59
CA PHE A 7 28.47 -17.60 -3.27
C PHE A 7 29.13 -16.30 -2.79
N ASN A 8 30.46 -16.16 -2.85
CA ASN A 8 31.14 -14.93 -2.38
C ASN A 8 30.90 -13.68 -3.25
N VAL A 9 30.44 -13.83 -4.51
CA VAL A 9 30.30 -12.71 -5.45
C VAL A 9 28.84 -12.32 -5.66
N ALA A 10 27.93 -13.29 -5.74
CA ALA A 10 26.51 -13.07 -6.00
C ALA A 10 25.65 -13.23 -4.75
N GLU A 11 25.85 -14.29 -3.96
CA GLU A 11 24.88 -14.71 -2.94
C GLU A 11 25.21 -14.19 -1.52
N SER A 12 26.49 -13.92 -1.25
CA SER A 12 26.95 -13.56 0.09
C SER A 12 26.52 -12.16 0.47
N GLN A 13 26.40 -11.24 -0.50
CA GLN A 13 25.91 -9.90 -0.21
C GLN A 13 24.45 -9.96 0.22
N ASP A 14 23.61 -10.73 -0.47
CA ASP A 14 22.20 -10.90 -0.13
C ASP A 14 22.02 -11.56 1.25
N ILE A 15 22.81 -12.59 1.56
CA ILE A 15 22.79 -13.25 2.88
C ILE A 15 23.33 -12.32 3.97
N ILE A 16 24.38 -11.55 3.68
CA ILE A 16 24.96 -10.62 4.64
C ILE A 16 24.00 -9.46 4.91
N ARG A 17 23.33 -8.93 3.89
CA ARG A 17 22.37 -7.81 3.94
C ARG A 17 21.00 -8.20 4.49
N SER A 18 20.65 -9.49 4.45
CA SER A 18 19.38 -9.99 4.95
C SER A 18 19.04 -9.45 6.36
N PRO A 19 17.82 -8.92 6.58
CA PRO A 19 17.39 -8.39 7.88
C PRO A 19 17.38 -9.45 9.00
N TYR A 20 17.44 -10.74 8.66
CA TYR A 20 17.52 -11.85 9.62
C TYR A 20 18.94 -12.12 10.14
N ASN A 21 19.97 -11.46 9.59
CA ASN A 21 21.35 -11.68 9.98
C ASN A 21 21.72 -10.92 11.27
N LYS A 22 21.61 -11.60 12.41
CA LYS A 22 21.96 -11.07 13.74
C LYS A 22 23.42 -10.61 13.90
N ARG A 23 24.34 -10.96 13.00
CA ARG A 23 25.74 -10.52 13.08
C ARG A 23 25.94 -9.07 12.64
N GLN A 24 24.99 -8.50 11.90
CA GLN A 24 25.05 -7.09 11.49
C GLN A 24 25.14 -6.16 12.70
N ASP A 25 24.51 -6.52 13.82
CA ASP A 25 24.45 -5.66 15.01
C ASP A 25 25.82 -5.47 15.68
N SER A 26 26.78 -6.37 15.44
CA SER A 26 28.15 -6.20 15.91
C SER A 26 28.90 -5.05 15.22
N PHE A 27 28.40 -4.55 14.08
CA PHE A 27 28.96 -3.36 13.43
C PHE A 27 28.63 -2.07 14.20
N ALA A 28 27.56 -2.06 15.00
CA ALA A 28 27.20 -0.91 15.84
C ALA A 28 28.26 -0.60 16.91
N ASP A 29 29.12 -1.57 17.29
CA ASP A 29 30.25 -1.32 18.19
C ASP A 29 31.33 -0.43 17.56
N ARG A 30 31.35 -0.30 16.23
CA ARG A 30 32.40 0.39 15.45
C ARG A 30 31.88 1.50 14.55
N VAL A 31 30.57 1.52 14.30
CA VAL A 31 29.92 2.43 13.37
C VAL A 31 28.73 3.10 14.04
N VAL A 32 28.74 4.43 14.05
CA VAL A 32 27.56 5.24 14.37
C VAL A 32 26.57 5.06 13.21
N ARG A 33 25.36 4.61 13.53
CA ARG A 33 24.33 4.34 12.53
C ARG A 33 24.03 5.57 11.67
N GLY A 34 24.01 5.39 10.36
CA GLY A 34 23.74 6.46 9.41
C GLY A 34 22.31 6.99 9.44
N LYS A 35 22.04 8.04 8.67
CA LYS A 35 20.73 8.70 8.63
C LYS A 35 19.77 8.00 7.66
N ILE A 36 18.47 8.07 7.96
CA ILE A 36 17.42 7.80 6.98
C ILE A 36 16.87 9.15 6.53
N LEU A 37 16.84 9.38 5.22
CA LEU A 37 16.40 10.62 4.58
C LEU A 37 15.17 10.37 3.72
N ASP A 38 14.32 11.37 3.56
CA ASP A 38 13.28 11.38 2.52
C ASP A 38 13.91 11.73 1.15
N ARG A 39 13.11 11.68 0.08
CA ARG A 39 13.56 11.98 -1.30
C ARG A 39 14.08 13.42 -1.50
N SER A 40 13.77 14.32 -0.58
CA SER A 40 14.16 15.74 -0.59
C SER A 40 15.33 16.04 0.36
N GLY A 41 15.84 15.03 1.07
CA GLY A 41 16.95 15.15 2.02
C GLY A 41 16.54 15.50 3.45
N ASN A 42 15.24 15.50 3.77
CA ASN A 42 14.76 15.68 5.14
C ASN A 42 15.14 14.47 6.00
N VAL A 43 15.59 14.70 7.22
CA VAL A 43 16.03 13.62 8.13
C VAL A 43 14.81 12.96 8.78
N LEU A 44 14.60 11.68 8.48
CA LEU A 44 13.52 10.86 9.04
C LEU A 44 13.97 10.08 10.29
N ALA A 45 15.24 9.69 10.34
CA ALA A 45 15.87 9.12 11.52
C ALA A 45 17.38 9.43 11.54
N GLU A 46 17.93 9.70 12.70
CA GLU A 46 19.38 9.91 12.89
C GLU A 46 19.86 9.45 14.26
N THR A 47 21.18 9.34 14.41
CA THR A 47 21.79 8.96 15.69
C THR A 47 22.53 10.15 16.28
N SER A 48 22.09 10.57 17.47
CA SER A 48 22.74 11.57 18.30
C SER A 48 23.76 10.89 19.22
N VAL A 49 24.94 11.49 19.38
CA VAL A 49 26.02 10.97 20.22
C VAL A 49 26.34 12.00 21.29
N ALA A 50 26.11 11.65 22.56
CA ALA A 50 26.41 12.50 23.71
C ALA A 50 27.92 12.59 23.99
N GLU A 51 28.34 13.56 24.81
CA GLU A 51 29.76 13.73 25.18
C GLU A 51 30.38 12.51 25.87
N ASP A 52 29.57 11.70 26.55
CA ASP A 52 29.98 10.46 27.20
C ASP A 52 30.02 9.25 26.26
N GLY A 53 29.71 9.45 24.97
CA GLY A 53 29.67 8.42 23.94
C GLY A 53 28.35 7.65 23.87
N THR A 54 27.34 8.01 24.66
CA THR A 54 26.01 7.40 24.58
C THR A 54 25.36 7.75 23.25
N GLU A 55 24.89 6.73 22.53
CA GLU A 55 24.19 6.87 21.25
C GLU A 55 22.68 6.75 21.46
N THR A 56 21.92 7.70 20.91
CA THR A 56 20.45 7.69 20.94
C THR A 56 19.93 7.80 19.51
N ARG A 57 19.02 6.90 19.13
CA ARG A 57 18.34 6.95 17.83
C ARG A 57 17.14 7.90 17.93
N GLU A 58 17.16 8.97 17.16
CA GLU A 58 16.16 10.02 17.15
C GLU A 58 15.33 9.97 15.85
N TYR A 59 14.05 10.32 15.97
CA TYR A 59 13.09 10.34 14.87
C TYR A 59 12.43 11.73 14.84
N PRO A 60 12.95 12.69 14.06
CA PRO A 60 12.55 14.09 14.14
C PRO A 60 11.05 14.35 13.89
N TYR A 61 10.39 13.47 13.15
CA TYR A 61 8.96 13.54 12.83
C TYR A 61 8.06 12.74 13.79
N GLY A 62 8.60 12.26 14.91
CA GLY A 62 7.86 11.48 15.90
C GLY A 62 7.18 10.26 15.30
N ASN A 63 5.87 10.13 15.49
CA ASN A 63 5.10 8.96 15.10
C ASN A 63 4.77 8.90 13.59
N MET A 64 4.95 10.00 12.85
CA MET A 64 4.43 10.16 11.49
C MET A 64 4.93 9.08 10.51
N PHE A 65 6.13 8.57 10.74
CA PHE A 65 6.76 7.53 9.92
C PHE A 65 6.95 6.21 10.67
N ALA A 66 6.32 6.03 11.84
CA ALA A 66 6.63 4.96 12.79
C ALA A 66 6.66 3.56 12.16
N HIS A 67 5.68 3.22 11.30
CA HIS A 67 5.61 1.90 10.68
C HIS A 67 6.50 1.73 9.45
N VAL A 68 6.70 2.79 8.66
CA VAL A 68 7.43 2.71 7.38
C VAL A 68 8.93 2.90 7.57
N VAL A 69 9.36 3.87 8.38
CA VAL A 69 10.76 4.02 8.79
C VAL A 69 11.11 2.95 9.83
N GLY A 70 10.20 2.67 10.75
CA GLY A 70 10.37 1.62 11.75
C GLY A 70 11.18 2.07 12.96
N TYR A 71 11.68 1.07 13.70
CA TYR A 71 12.48 1.26 14.91
C TYR A 71 13.61 0.23 14.98
N THR A 72 14.53 0.41 15.94
CA THR A 72 15.70 -0.46 16.14
C THR A 72 15.67 -1.30 17.43
N ALA A 73 14.72 -1.05 18.34
CA ALA A 73 14.61 -1.70 19.65
C ALA A 73 13.73 -2.97 19.64
N GLN A 74 14.09 -4.01 20.41
CA GLN A 74 13.31 -5.27 20.55
C GLN A 74 13.03 -6.00 19.21
N GLY A 75 13.95 -5.85 18.26
CA GLY A 75 13.76 -6.19 16.85
C GLY A 75 13.94 -4.94 16.00
N LYS A 76 14.04 -5.10 14.67
CA LYS A 76 14.00 -3.96 13.74
C LYS A 76 12.80 -4.08 12.83
N SER A 77 12.19 -2.96 12.49
CA SER A 77 11.05 -2.87 11.58
C SER A 77 11.30 -1.82 10.50
N GLY A 78 10.45 -1.75 9.48
CA GLY A 78 10.51 -0.73 8.44
C GLY A 78 11.88 -0.65 7.73
N ILE A 79 12.21 0.55 7.24
CA ILE A 79 13.50 0.87 6.61
C ILE A 79 14.68 0.60 7.56
N GLU A 80 14.52 0.80 8.87
CA GLU A 80 15.55 0.46 9.86
C GLU A 80 15.97 -1.01 9.82
N SER A 81 15.03 -1.91 9.51
CA SER A 81 15.32 -3.33 9.29
C SER A 81 15.88 -3.59 7.89
N LEU A 82 15.24 -3.03 6.86
CA LEU A 82 15.58 -3.27 5.46
C LEU A 82 17.01 -2.83 5.12
N ALA A 83 17.42 -1.66 5.61
CA ALA A 83 18.71 -1.07 5.33
C ALA A 83 19.71 -1.20 6.50
N ASN A 84 19.51 -2.18 7.39
CA ASN A 84 20.31 -2.31 8.60
C ASN A 84 21.81 -2.46 8.30
N PHE A 85 22.15 -3.18 7.22
CA PHE A 85 23.53 -3.39 6.81
C PHE A 85 24.16 -2.10 6.30
N GLU A 86 23.48 -1.37 5.43
CA GLU A 86 23.93 -0.12 4.82
C GLU A 86 24.13 0.94 5.90
N LEU A 87 23.15 1.11 6.80
CA LEU A 87 23.20 2.06 7.91
C LEU A 87 24.34 1.79 8.91
N LEU A 88 24.86 0.57 8.97
CA LEU A 88 25.98 0.17 9.82
C LEU A 88 27.28 -0.09 9.04
N THR A 89 27.27 0.18 7.74
CA THR A 89 28.47 0.15 6.89
C THR A 89 28.93 1.58 6.69
N SER A 90 30.24 1.82 6.77
CA SER A 90 30.79 3.14 6.49
C SER A 90 31.56 3.10 5.18
N ASN A 91 31.21 3.96 4.23
CA ASN A 91 32.01 4.27 3.04
C ASN A 91 32.73 5.63 3.16
N ALA A 92 33.11 6.02 4.39
CA ALA A 92 33.99 7.16 4.64
C ALA A 92 35.37 6.99 3.98
N PHE A 93 36.03 8.11 3.68
CA PHE A 93 37.35 8.12 3.07
C PHE A 93 38.36 7.37 3.94
N PHE A 94 39.20 6.54 3.33
CA PHE A 94 40.06 5.58 4.05
C PHE A 94 40.99 6.22 5.09
N LEU A 95 41.55 7.41 4.82
CA LEU A 95 42.41 8.10 5.79
C LEU A 95 41.64 8.59 7.03
N GLU A 96 40.37 8.97 6.87
CA GLU A 96 39.53 9.40 7.98
C GLU A 96 39.14 8.21 8.85
N LYS A 97 38.83 7.06 8.25
CA LYS A 97 38.56 5.82 9.00
C LYS A 97 39.74 5.43 9.88
N ILE A 98 40.95 5.48 9.31
CA ILE A 98 42.18 5.23 10.06
C ILE A 98 42.35 6.23 11.20
N GLN A 99 42.12 7.52 10.94
CA GLN A 99 42.25 8.56 11.96
C GLN A 99 41.27 8.34 13.12
N ARG A 100 39.99 8.05 12.83
CA ARG A 100 38.97 7.75 13.84
C ARG A 100 39.30 6.50 14.65
N GLU A 101 39.75 5.43 13.99
CA GLU A 101 40.21 4.21 14.67
C GLU A 101 41.40 4.49 15.61
N PHE A 102 42.37 5.33 15.21
CA PHE A 102 43.47 5.76 16.08
C PHE A 102 43.02 6.63 17.27
N GLN A 103 41.94 7.40 17.09
CA GLN A 103 41.33 8.23 18.13
C GLN A 103 40.36 7.42 19.03
N GLY A 104 40.08 6.16 18.69
CA GLY A 104 39.08 5.34 19.37
C GLY A 104 37.64 5.78 19.09
N GLU A 105 37.42 6.59 18.06
CA GLU A 105 36.12 7.08 17.63
C GLU A 105 35.48 6.11 16.62
N LYS A 106 34.16 5.96 16.67
CA LYS A 106 33.41 5.16 15.69
C LYS A 106 33.37 5.86 14.33
N ASN A 107 33.32 5.06 13.27
CA ASN A 107 33.07 5.56 11.92
C ASN A 107 31.61 5.96 11.74
N ILE A 108 31.30 6.85 10.80
CA ILE A 108 29.90 7.21 10.50
C ILE A 108 29.39 6.29 9.39
N GLY A 109 28.23 5.68 9.63
CA GLY A 109 27.54 4.82 8.69
C GLY A 109 26.99 5.59 7.48
N ASP A 110 26.69 4.87 6.42
CA ASP A 110 26.11 5.43 5.21
C ASP A 110 24.65 5.83 5.46
N ASN A 111 24.19 6.84 4.74
CA ASN A 111 22.82 7.29 4.77
C ASN A 111 21.98 6.52 3.75
N VAL A 112 20.72 6.30 4.09
CA VAL A 112 19.70 5.72 3.23
C VAL A 112 18.78 6.83 2.80
N VAL A 113 18.68 7.08 1.49
CA VAL A 113 17.69 7.97 0.90
C VAL A 113 16.49 7.12 0.51
N SER A 114 15.35 7.40 1.13
CA SER A 114 14.10 6.71 0.85
C SER A 114 13.33 7.39 -0.29
N THR A 115 12.35 6.67 -0.83
CA THR A 115 11.40 7.18 -1.83
C THR A 115 10.31 8.06 -1.20
N LEU A 116 10.19 8.04 0.13
CA LEU A 116 9.18 8.77 0.88
C LEU A 116 9.30 10.28 0.64
N ASP A 117 8.15 10.94 0.61
CA ASP A 117 8.04 12.40 0.54
C ASP A 117 7.46 12.92 1.85
N ALA A 118 8.20 13.75 2.58
CA ALA A 118 7.74 14.19 3.90
C ALA A 118 6.47 15.04 3.86
N ASN A 119 6.28 15.87 2.82
CA ASN A 119 5.08 16.68 2.69
C ASN A 119 3.87 15.81 2.37
N LEU A 120 4.04 14.82 1.49
CA LEU A 120 2.97 13.89 1.14
C LEU A 120 2.61 12.94 2.29
N GLN A 121 3.61 12.49 3.05
CA GLN A 121 3.38 11.71 4.27
C GLN A 121 2.61 12.53 5.31
N GLU A 122 3.00 13.79 5.54
CA GLU A 122 2.30 14.69 6.46
C GLU A 122 0.85 14.91 6.04
N ALA A 123 0.62 15.22 4.75
CA ALA A 123 -0.73 15.36 4.21
C ALA A 123 -1.58 14.09 4.43
N ALA A 124 -1.03 12.91 4.18
CA ALA A 124 -1.72 11.63 4.40
C ALA A 124 -1.98 11.36 5.90
N TYR A 125 -1.03 11.72 6.76
CA TYR A 125 -1.10 11.51 8.19
C TYR A 125 -2.15 12.42 8.84
N ASP A 126 -2.17 13.69 8.46
CA ASP A 126 -3.12 14.69 8.95
C ASP A 126 -4.53 14.43 8.43
N ALA A 127 -4.66 14.09 7.14
CA ALA A 127 -5.95 13.77 6.53
C ALA A 127 -6.60 12.52 7.15
N LEU A 128 -5.81 11.49 7.50
CA LEU A 128 -6.31 10.34 8.25
C LEU A 128 -6.59 10.68 9.73
N GLY A 129 -5.81 11.60 10.29
CA GLY A 129 -5.97 12.10 11.65
C GLY A 129 -5.85 11.02 12.72
N SER A 130 -6.86 10.92 13.58
CA SER A 130 -6.96 9.89 14.63
C SER A 130 -7.73 8.65 14.21
N GLN A 131 -8.22 8.60 12.96
CA GLN A 131 -9.01 7.46 12.49
C GLN A 131 -8.12 6.22 12.36
N ARG A 132 -8.61 5.08 12.85
CA ARG A 132 -7.93 3.80 12.63
C ARG A 132 -7.99 3.45 11.15
N GLY A 133 -6.88 3.04 10.56
CA GLY A 133 -6.82 2.80 9.13
C GLY A 133 -5.41 2.92 8.57
N ALA A 134 -5.32 3.09 7.25
CA ALA A 134 -4.07 3.24 6.56
C ALA A 134 -4.21 4.00 5.23
N VAL A 135 -3.11 4.61 4.80
CA VAL A 135 -2.96 5.26 3.50
C VAL A 135 -1.68 4.74 2.86
N VAL A 136 -1.75 4.37 1.58
CA VAL A 136 -0.59 4.03 0.74
C VAL A 136 -0.63 4.92 -0.48
N VAL A 137 0.47 5.62 -0.77
CA VAL A 137 0.64 6.44 -1.98
C VAL A 137 1.86 5.97 -2.76
N MET A 138 1.71 5.80 -4.06
CA MET A 138 2.73 5.28 -4.96
C MET A 138 2.85 6.11 -6.23
N GLU A 139 4.05 6.17 -6.79
CA GLU A 139 4.30 6.62 -8.16
C GLU A 139 4.15 5.43 -9.11
N PRO A 140 3.12 5.38 -9.98
CA PRO A 140 2.80 4.17 -10.73
C PRO A 140 3.83 3.82 -11.81
N SER A 141 4.51 4.82 -12.38
CA SER A 141 5.48 4.66 -13.45
C SER A 141 6.83 4.08 -13.00
N THR A 142 7.11 4.09 -11.70
CA THR A 142 8.38 3.61 -11.14
C THR A 142 8.23 2.58 -10.05
N GLY A 143 7.10 2.55 -9.32
CA GLY A 143 6.91 1.71 -8.14
C GLY A 143 7.37 2.39 -6.83
N LYS A 144 7.81 3.65 -6.86
CA LYS A 144 8.18 4.37 -5.64
C LYS A 144 7.00 4.46 -4.67
N ILE A 145 7.19 4.00 -3.44
CA ILE A 145 6.24 4.26 -2.35
C ILE A 145 6.54 5.65 -1.78
N LEU A 146 5.64 6.60 -2.00
CA LEU A 146 5.86 8.00 -1.63
C LEU A 146 5.33 8.34 -0.22
N ALA A 147 4.28 7.64 0.22
CA ALA A 147 3.77 7.75 1.58
C ALA A 147 3.14 6.43 2.04
N MET A 148 3.28 6.10 3.32
CA MET A 148 2.67 4.95 3.96
C MET A 148 2.33 5.28 5.42
N VAL A 149 1.05 5.43 5.71
CA VAL A 149 0.52 5.75 7.04
C VAL A 149 -0.27 4.56 7.57
N SER A 150 -0.10 4.25 8.85
CA SER A 150 -0.91 3.26 9.58
C SER A 150 -1.29 3.83 10.94
N LYS A 151 -2.57 3.65 11.32
CA LYS A 151 -3.14 4.19 12.56
C LYS A 151 -3.97 3.12 13.28
N PRO A 152 -3.95 3.05 14.63
CA PRO A 152 -3.13 3.87 15.53
C PRO A 152 -1.62 3.58 15.40
N ASP A 153 -0.81 4.55 15.81
CA ASP A 153 0.65 4.53 15.72
C ASP A 153 1.32 4.52 17.10
N PHE A 154 2.65 4.67 17.10
CA PHE A 154 3.50 4.64 18.29
C PHE A 154 4.72 5.54 18.07
N SER A 155 5.41 5.90 19.15
CA SER A 155 6.69 6.61 19.08
C SER A 155 7.83 5.62 18.82
N PRO A 156 8.51 5.68 17.66
CA PRO A 156 9.61 4.76 17.35
C PRO A 156 10.83 4.95 18.27
N GLY A 157 10.99 6.12 18.88
CA GLY A 157 12.06 6.41 19.85
C GLY A 157 11.84 5.74 21.22
N ASP A 158 10.58 5.51 21.59
CA ASP A 158 10.22 5.04 22.93
C ASP A 158 9.93 3.53 23.00
N VAL A 159 10.01 2.81 21.87
CA VAL A 159 9.68 1.37 21.78
C VAL A 159 10.40 0.53 22.81
N ALA A 160 11.67 0.83 23.12
CA ALA A 160 12.43 0.09 24.13
C ALA A 160 11.86 0.25 25.55
N GLN A 161 11.37 1.45 25.87
CA GLN A 161 10.83 1.80 27.19
C GLN A 161 9.40 1.31 27.34
N ASP A 162 8.62 1.41 26.26
CA ASP A 162 7.18 1.13 26.23
C ASP A 162 6.85 -0.27 25.71
N TRP A 163 7.84 -1.15 25.52
CA TRP A 163 7.64 -2.44 24.85
C TRP A 163 6.47 -3.27 25.41
N GLU A 164 6.37 -3.39 26.73
CA GLU A 164 5.32 -4.19 27.36
C GLU A 164 3.92 -3.63 27.07
N SER A 165 3.75 -2.31 27.06
CA SER A 165 2.47 -1.66 26.77
C SER A 165 2.13 -1.72 25.28
N LEU A 166 3.13 -1.52 24.40
CA LEU A 166 2.95 -1.61 22.94
C LEU A 166 2.61 -3.03 22.48
N ASN A 167 3.28 -4.04 23.04
CA ASN A 167 3.11 -5.44 22.66
C ASN A 167 1.82 -6.06 23.22
N SER A 168 1.29 -5.55 24.33
CA SER A 168 0.01 -6.00 24.92
C SER A 168 -1.18 -5.11 24.54
N ASN A 169 -0.97 -4.09 23.70
CA ASN A 169 -2.00 -3.14 23.32
C ASN A 169 -3.13 -3.81 22.52
N GLU A 170 -4.37 -3.69 22.99
CA GLU A 170 -5.56 -4.29 22.36
C GLU A 170 -5.80 -3.75 20.93
N ASP A 171 -5.34 -2.55 20.62
CA ASP A 171 -5.46 -1.93 19.31
C ASP A 171 -4.32 -2.31 18.35
N SER A 172 -3.37 -3.16 18.78
CA SER A 172 -2.27 -3.65 17.94
C SER A 172 -1.52 -2.50 17.23
N VAL A 173 -1.03 -1.52 18.01
CA VAL A 173 -0.39 -0.29 17.49
C VAL A 173 0.88 -0.56 16.66
N LEU A 174 1.58 -1.67 16.90
CA LEU A 174 2.76 -2.07 16.13
C LEU A 174 2.43 -2.65 14.75
N LEU A 175 1.18 -3.03 14.50
CA LEU A 175 0.75 -3.61 13.23
C LEU A 175 0.79 -2.55 12.12
N ASN A 176 1.52 -2.80 11.05
CA ASN A 176 1.44 -1.99 9.85
C ASN A 176 0.18 -2.37 9.06
N ARG A 177 -0.92 -1.66 9.29
CA ARG A 177 -2.21 -1.90 8.62
C ARG A 177 -2.16 -1.70 7.12
N ALA A 178 -1.21 -0.90 6.63
CA ALA A 178 -1.06 -0.65 5.21
C ALA A 178 -0.67 -1.92 4.44
N THR A 179 0.22 -2.75 4.98
CA THR A 179 0.74 -3.96 4.32
C THR A 179 0.22 -5.26 4.93
N GLN A 180 -0.05 -5.27 6.24
CA GLN A 180 -0.44 -6.47 6.99
C GLN A 180 -1.93 -6.50 7.36
N GLY A 181 -2.65 -5.39 7.20
CA GLY A 181 -4.09 -5.35 7.39
C GLY A 181 -4.81 -6.21 6.36
N GLN A 182 -5.85 -6.92 6.80
CA GLN A 182 -6.69 -7.76 5.96
C GLN A 182 -8.14 -7.37 6.19
N TYR A 183 -8.79 -6.91 5.13
CA TYR A 183 -10.12 -6.33 5.21
C TYR A 183 -10.97 -6.80 4.06
N ALA A 184 -12.28 -6.89 4.27
CA ALA A 184 -13.20 -6.98 3.15
C ALA A 184 -13.04 -5.73 2.26
N PRO A 185 -12.81 -5.89 0.94
CA PRO A 185 -12.56 -4.77 0.03
C PRO A 185 -13.80 -3.89 -0.21
N GLY A 186 -14.99 -4.45 0.01
CA GLY A 186 -16.26 -3.80 -0.37
C GLY A 186 -16.26 -3.43 -1.85
N SER A 187 -16.99 -2.37 -2.19
CA SER A 187 -17.14 -1.95 -3.59
C SER A 187 -15.85 -1.54 -4.33
N SER A 188 -14.69 -1.48 -3.66
CA SER A 188 -13.39 -1.35 -4.35
C SER A 188 -13.06 -2.59 -5.20
N PHE A 189 -13.51 -3.78 -4.77
CA PHE A 189 -13.32 -5.05 -5.47
C PHE A 189 -14.05 -5.13 -6.81
N LYS A 190 -15.07 -4.28 -7.02
CA LYS A 190 -15.80 -4.23 -8.30
C LYS A 190 -14.90 -3.91 -9.49
N ILE A 191 -13.73 -3.32 -9.27
CA ILE A 191 -12.69 -3.18 -10.30
C ILE A 191 -12.22 -4.56 -10.79
N VAL A 192 -11.94 -5.49 -9.88
CA VAL A 192 -11.53 -6.87 -10.17
C VAL A 192 -12.66 -7.62 -10.87
N THR A 193 -13.88 -7.50 -10.37
CA THR A 193 -15.06 -8.12 -11.00
C THR A 193 -15.34 -7.56 -12.39
N ALA A 194 -15.17 -6.26 -12.61
CA ALA A 194 -15.34 -5.65 -13.92
C ALA A 194 -14.27 -6.15 -14.91
N LEU A 195 -13.01 -6.29 -14.46
CA LEU A 195 -11.96 -6.87 -15.28
C LEU A 195 -12.29 -8.30 -15.71
N GLU A 196 -12.72 -9.14 -14.76
CA GLU A 196 -13.11 -10.51 -15.08
C GLU A 196 -14.27 -10.55 -16.09
N TYR A 197 -15.29 -9.72 -15.88
CA TYR A 197 -16.41 -9.64 -16.81
C TYR A 197 -15.97 -9.24 -18.23
N ILE A 198 -15.03 -8.28 -18.35
CA ILE A 198 -14.43 -7.86 -19.62
C ILE A 198 -13.68 -9.02 -20.30
N ARG A 199 -12.96 -9.84 -19.53
CA ARG A 199 -12.18 -10.98 -20.04
C ARG A 199 -13.07 -12.11 -20.54
N GLU A 200 -14.11 -12.43 -19.78
CA GLU A 200 -15.03 -13.53 -20.12
C GLU A 200 -15.96 -13.16 -21.28
N ASN A 201 -16.31 -11.87 -21.44
CA ASN A 201 -17.33 -11.41 -22.38
C ASN A 201 -16.75 -10.53 -23.48
N SER A 202 -16.49 -11.10 -24.66
CA SER A 202 -16.00 -10.34 -25.83
C SER A 202 -16.87 -9.16 -26.29
N ASN A 203 -18.15 -9.13 -25.92
CA ASN A 203 -19.09 -8.04 -26.20
C ASN A 203 -19.58 -7.34 -24.92
N TYR A 204 -18.68 -7.15 -23.94
CA TYR A 204 -18.99 -6.53 -22.65
C TYR A 204 -19.61 -5.12 -22.78
N ASP A 205 -19.31 -4.39 -23.86
CA ASP A 205 -19.89 -3.07 -24.16
C ASP A 205 -21.42 -3.12 -24.41
N ALA A 206 -21.99 -4.31 -24.67
CA ALA A 206 -23.43 -4.51 -24.80
C ALA A 206 -24.14 -4.88 -23.49
N TYR A 207 -23.41 -4.92 -22.37
CA TYR A 207 -24.01 -5.17 -21.06
C TYR A 207 -25.04 -4.09 -20.75
N SER A 208 -26.22 -4.51 -20.32
CA SER A 208 -27.32 -3.65 -19.89
C SER A 208 -28.04 -4.33 -18.73
N TYR A 209 -28.32 -3.58 -17.69
CA TYR A 209 -29.01 -4.09 -16.51
C TYR A 209 -29.96 -3.04 -15.94
N ASN A 210 -31.22 -3.42 -15.73
CA ASN A 210 -32.19 -2.54 -15.10
C ASN A 210 -32.16 -2.70 -13.57
N CYS A 211 -31.49 -1.79 -12.88
CA CYS A 211 -31.42 -1.76 -11.43
C CYS A 211 -32.73 -1.26 -10.82
N THR A 212 -33.49 -2.18 -10.24
CA THR A 212 -34.72 -1.90 -9.46
C THR A 212 -34.46 -1.63 -7.97
N GLY A 213 -33.19 -1.55 -7.56
CA GLY A 213 -32.75 -1.26 -6.18
C GLY A 213 -32.49 -2.48 -5.30
N GLU A 214 -32.97 -3.65 -5.71
CA GLU A 214 -32.65 -4.94 -5.09
C GLU A 214 -32.58 -6.06 -6.13
N ILE A 215 -31.85 -7.13 -5.79
CA ILE A 215 -31.81 -8.39 -6.53
C ILE A 215 -31.97 -9.52 -5.53
N GLN A 216 -32.77 -10.53 -5.88
CA GLN A 216 -33.02 -11.69 -5.04
C GLN A 216 -32.65 -12.97 -5.78
N THR A 217 -31.85 -13.82 -5.11
CA THR A 217 -31.56 -15.18 -5.56
C THR A 217 -31.75 -16.14 -4.39
N GLY A 218 -32.70 -17.08 -4.53
CA GLY A 218 -33.13 -17.92 -3.42
C GLY A 218 -33.65 -17.09 -2.25
N ASP A 219 -33.09 -17.33 -1.05
CA ASP A 219 -33.44 -16.64 0.20
C ASP A 219 -32.57 -15.40 0.46
N THR A 220 -31.64 -15.06 -0.44
CA THR A 220 -30.74 -13.91 -0.29
C THR A 220 -31.21 -12.73 -1.14
N THR A 221 -31.42 -11.59 -0.49
CA THR A 221 -31.72 -10.30 -1.14
C THR A 221 -30.56 -9.33 -0.91
N ILE A 222 -30.07 -8.75 -1.99
CA ILE A 222 -29.02 -7.72 -1.97
C ILE A 222 -29.60 -6.41 -2.44
N HIS A 223 -29.40 -5.35 -1.66
CA HIS A 223 -29.87 -4.00 -1.98
C HIS A 223 -28.71 -3.12 -2.46
N CYS A 224 -29.03 -2.17 -3.33
CA CYS A 224 -28.17 -1.02 -3.56
C CYS A 224 -28.07 -0.16 -2.30
N TYR A 225 -26.95 0.53 -2.14
CA TYR A 225 -26.73 1.42 -0.99
C TYR A 225 -27.86 2.44 -0.85
N GLY A 226 -28.41 2.58 0.36
CA GLY A 226 -29.53 3.47 0.63
C GLY A 226 -30.84 3.11 -0.09
N GLY A 227 -30.95 1.91 -0.68
CA GLY A 227 -32.12 1.50 -1.48
C GLY A 227 -32.22 2.20 -2.84
N ALA A 228 -31.10 2.71 -3.37
CA ALA A 228 -31.07 3.47 -4.61
C ALA A 228 -31.52 2.62 -5.83
N VAL A 229 -32.35 3.23 -6.68
CA VAL A 229 -32.80 2.67 -7.96
C VAL A 229 -32.10 3.43 -9.08
N HIS A 230 -31.11 2.79 -9.72
CA HIS A 230 -30.33 3.43 -10.79
C HIS A 230 -31.00 3.39 -12.16
N GLY A 231 -32.01 2.53 -12.36
CA GLY A 231 -32.61 2.30 -13.67
C GLY A 231 -31.70 1.48 -14.58
N GLU A 232 -31.82 1.69 -15.89
CA GLU A 232 -30.95 1.04 -16.87
C GLU A 232 -29.51 1.53 -16.73
N VAL A 233 -28.56 0.62 -16.50
CA VAL A 233 -27.13 0.90 -16.40
C VAL A 233 -26.36 -0.03 -17.33
N ASP A 234 -25.35 0.53 -18.00
CA ASP A 234 -24.31 -0.25 -18.66
C ASP A 234 -23.18 -0.60 -17.67
N LEU A 235 -22.11 -1.25 -18.14
CA LEU A 235 -21.01 -1.65 -17.27
C LEU A 235 -20.27 -0.46 -16.64
N ARG A 236 -20.15 0.65 -17.38
CA ARG A 236 -19.51 1.89 -16.93
C ARG A 236 -20.33 2.55 -15.84
N ASP A 237 -21.63 2.73 -16.08
CA ASP A 237 -22.58 3.33 -15.14
C ASP A 237 -22.78 2.48 -13.89
N SER A 238 -22.75 1.15 -14.04
CA SER A 238 -22.74 0.22 -12.90
C SER A 238 -21.55 0.47 -11.98
N LEU A 239 -20.35 0.72 -12.53
CA LEU A 239 -19.18 1.05 -11.72
C LEU A 239 -19.29 2.47 -11.15
N ALA A 240 -19.70 3.45 -11.95
CA ALA A 240 -19.87 4.86 -11.59
C ALA A 240 -20.76 5.04 -10.35
N HIS A 241 -21.96 4.45 -10.41
CA HIS A 241 -22.95 4.48 -9.33
C HIS A 241 -22.70 3.41 -8.26
N SER A 242 -21.70 2.54 -8.46
CA SER A 242 -21.38 1.44 -7.55
C SER A 242 -22.56 0.50 -7.33
N CYS A 243 -23.32 0.20 -8.38
CA CYS A 243 -24.58 -0.54 -8.33
C CYS A 243 -24.39 -1.99 -7.83
N ASN A 244 -24.79 -2.28 -6.58
CA ASN A 244 -24.64 -3.62 -5.99
C ASN A 244 -25.39 -4.68 -6.79
N THR A 245 -26.64 -4.40 -7.17
CA THR A 245 -27.50 -5.35 -7.86
C THR A 245 -26.96 -5.78 -9.23
N SER A 246 -26.42 -4.83 -10.00
CA SER A 246 -25.73 -5.11 -11.27
C SER A 246 -24.48 -5.96 -11.06
N PHE A 247 -23.62 -5.62 -10.09
CA PHE A 247 -22.41 -6.42 -9.82
C PHE A 247 -22.73 -7.80 -9.24
N SER A 248 -23.79 -7.93 -8.45
CA SER A 248 -24.28 -9.23 -7.99
C SER A 248 -24.82 -10.07 -9.15
N ASN A 249 -25.54 -9.46 -10.11
CA ASN A 249 -25.97 -10.13 -11.34
C ASN A 249 -24.76 -10.59 -12.17
N ILE A 250 -23.75 -9.73 -12.33
CA ILE A 250 -22.49 -10.09 -12.99
C ILE A 250 -21.87 -11.30 -12.26
N GLY A 251 -21.76 -11.25 -10.94
CA GLY A 251 -21.17 -12.32 -10.13
C GLY A 251 -21.79 -13.69 -10.35
N VAL A 252 -23.12 -13.78 -10.51
CA VAL A 252 -23.80 -15.07 -10.79
C VAL A 252 -23.53 -15.54 -12.22
N SER A 253 -23.26 -14.63 -13.15
CA SER A 253 -23.00 -14.95 -14.56
C SER A 253 -21.56 -15.39 -14.86
N LEU A 254 -20.61 -15.10 -13.97
CA LEU A 254 -19.18 -15.39 -14.19
C LEU A 254 -18.85 -16.88 -14.00
N ASP A 255 -17.93 -17.37 -14.81
CA ASP A 255 -17.26 -18.65 -14.59
C ASP A 255 -16.29 -18.53 -13.40
N ILE A 256 -16.47 -19.37 -12.37
CA ILE A 256 -15.71 -19.22 -11.13
C ILE A 256 -14.23 -19.54 -11.34
N SER A 257 -13.93 -20.56 -12.14
CA SER A 257 -12.56 -20.93 -12.47
C SER A 257 -11.82 -19.78 -13.16
N SER A 258 -12.48 -19.07 -14.08
CA SER A 258 -11.96 -17.88 -14.74
C SER A 258 -11.79 -16.70 -13.77
N PHE A 259 -12.78 -16.48 -12.89
CA PHE A 259 -12.69 -15.42 -11.87
C PHE A 259 -11.55 -15.65 -10.87
N GLN A 260 -11.35 -16.90 -10.44
CA GLN A 260 -10.19 -17.29 -9.63
C GLN A 260 -8.86 -17.05 -10.36
N ASN A 261 -8.82 -17.28 -11.67
CA ASN A 261 -7.62 -17.03 -12.47
C ASN A 261 -7.32 -15.54 -12.56
N THR A 262 -8.31 -14.70 -12.86
CA THR A 262 -8.13 -13.25 -12.86
C THR A 262 -7.74 -12.72 -11.48
N ALA A 263 -8.36 -13.20 -10.41
CA ALA A 263 -7.94 -12.84 -9.05
C ALA A 263 -6.46 -13.20 -8.79
N ARG A 264 -6.00 -14.38 -9.25
CA ARG A 264 -4.61 -14.81 -9.11
C ARG A 264 -3.64 -13.98 -9.96
N GLU A 265 -4.01 -13.65 -11.19
CA GLU A 265 -3.23 -12.74 -12.05
C GLU A 265 -3.13 -11.33 -11.45
N LEU A 266 -4.15 -10.92 -10.70
CA LEU A 266 -4.14 -9.73 -9.85
C LEU A 266 -3.55 -10.00 -8.46
N LEU A 267 -2.74 -11.04 -8.29
CA LEU A 267 -1.95 -11.38 -7.10
C LEU A 267 -2.73 -11.81 -5.84
N PHE A 268 -4.05 -12.02 -5.91
CA PHE A 268 -4.75 -12.72 -4.84
C PHE A 268 -4.24 -14.16 -4.69
N ASN A 269 -4.16 -14.63 -3.44
CA ASN A 269 -3.59 -15.93 -3.08
C ASN A 269 -2.11 -16.13 -3.50
N SER A 270 -1.40 -15.07 -3.88
CA SER A 270 -0.02 -15.09 -4.34
C SER A 270 0.88 -14.23 -3.45
N ASP A 271 2.20 -14.39 -3.58
CA ASP A 271 3.15 -13.49 -2.93
C ASP A 271 3.07 -12.09 -3.56
N LEU A 272 3.04 -11.06 -2.72
CA LEU A 272 3.07 -9.67 -3.16
C LEU A 272 4.54 -9.23 -3.32
N PRO A 273 4.85 -8.41 -4.34
CA PRO A 273 6.17 -7.81 -4.44
C PRO A 273 6.37 -6.76 -3.35
N GLY A 274 7.63 -6.46 -3.04
CA GLY A 274 8.04 -5.47 -2.04
C GLY A 274 8.76 -6.09 -0.83
N ASP A 275 9.50 -5.25 -0.11
CA ASP A 275 10.43 -5.70 0.93
C ASP A 275 9.85 -5.69 2.36
N LEU A 276 8.77 -4.94 2.58
CA LEU A 276 8.13 -4.88 3.90
C LEU A 276 7.35 -6.17 4.20
N PRO A 277 7.29 -6.60 5.49
CA PRO A 277 6.37 -7.65 5.89
C PRO A 277 4.93 -7.30 5.50
N TYR A 278 4.24 -8.27 4.90
CA TYR A 278 2.86 -8.12 4.45
C TYR A 278 2.03 -9.36 4.77
N SER A 279 0.71 -9.20 4.75
CA SER A 279 -0.25 -10.30 4.82
C SER A 279 -0.75 -10.61 3.41
N ARG A 280 -0.65 -11.88 3.01
CA ARG A 280 -1.17 -12.32 1.71
C ARG A 280 -2.68 -12.08 1.63
N SER A 281 -3.14 -11.46 0.56
CA SER A 281 -4.59 -11.27 0.32
C SER A 281 -5.24 -12.55 -0.18
N SER A 282 -6.50 -12.77 0.16
CA SER A 282 -7.24 -14.00 -0.14
C SER A 282 -8.43 -13.76 -1.06
N PHE A 283 -8.61 -14.66 -2.01
CA PHE A 283 -9.85 -14.81 -2.78
C PHE A 283 -10.35 -16.25 -2.60
N THR A 284 -11.56 -16.42 -2.07
CA THR A 284 -12.01 -17.71 -1.51
C THR A 284 -13.14 -18.38 -2.29
N LEU A 285 -13.80 -17.68 -3.22
CA LEU A 285 -14.93 -18.22 -3.98
C LEU A 285 -14.53 -19.47 -4.78
N SER A 286 -15.36 -20.50 -4.75
CA SER A 286 -15.14 -21.82 -5.35
C SER A 286 -16.38 -22.35 -6.06
N GLU A 287 -16.23 -23.34 -6.95
CA GLU A 287 -17.34 -23.92 -7.73
C GLU A 287 -18.46 -24.53 -6.86
N GLU A 288 -18.15 -24.88 -5.61
CA GLU A 288 -19.11 -25.43 -4.64
C GLU A 288 -20.00 -24.34 -4.03
N ASP A 289 -19.62 -23.07 -4.17
CA ASP A 289 -20.36 -21.94 -3.61
C ASP A 289 -21.60 -21.59 -4.44
N GLY A 290 -22.71 -21.41 -3.71
CA GLY A 290 -23.99 -21.01 -4.29
C GLY A 290 -24.06 -19.54 -4.67
N ASP A 291 -25.11 -19.17 -5.39
CA ASP A 291 -25.29 -17.83 -5.96
C ASP A 291 -25.18 -16.69 -4.93
N ALA A 292 -25.63 -16.89 -3.69
CA ALA A 292 -25.50 -15.88 -2.64
C ALA A 292 -24.04 -15.48 -2.39
N ALA A 293 -23.13 -16.44 -2.31
CA ALA A 293 -21.70 -16.19 -2.12
C ALA A 293 -21.06 -15.54 -3.36
N ARG A 294 -21.49 -15.95 -4.57
CA ARG A 294 -21.06 -15.32 -5.84
C ARG A 294 -21.48 -13.85 -5.90
N MET A 295 -22.74 -13.57 -5.57
CA MET A 295 -23.30 -12.21 -5.55
C MET A 295 -22.57 -11.30 -4.54
N MET A 296 -22.28 -11.81 -3.34
CA MET A 296 -21.56 -11.08 -2.30
C MET A 296 -20.11 -10.82 -2.70
N THR A 297 -19.40 -11.85 -3.16
CA THR A 297 -17.99 -11.75 -3.57
C THR A 297 -17.82 -10.74 -4.70
N ALA A 298 -18.70 -10.77 -5.71
CA ALA A 298 -18.66 -9.86 -6.86
C ALA A 298 -18.87 -8.38 -6.52
N MET A 299 -19.48 -8.06 -5.37
CA MET A 299 -19.55 -6.69 -4.86
C MET A 299 -18.51 -6.38 -3.77
N GLY A 300 -17.61 -7.33 -3.49
CA GLY A 300 -16.53 -7.25 -2.51
C GLY A 300 -16.96 -7.48 -1.06
N GLN A 301 -18.08 -8.16 -0.84
CA GLN A 301 -18.54 -8.67 0.45
C GLN A 301 -18.25 -10.17 0.57
N GLY A 302 -18.34 -10.72 1.77
CA GLY A 302 -18.04 -12.13 2.06
C GLY A 302 -16.62 -12.30 2.58
N GLU A 303 -15.94 -13.37 2.16
CA GLU A 303 -14.70 -13.83 2.81
C GLU A 303 -13.40 -13.39 2.10
N THR A 304 -13.51 -12.67 0.97
CA THR A 304 -12.34 -12.09 0.28
C THR A 304 -11.71 -11.02 1.16
N GLN A 305 -10.41 -11.12 1.40
CA GLN A 305 -9.66 -10.15 2.21
C GLN A 305 -8.50 -9.56 1.43
N VAL A 306 -8.30 -8.25 1.56
CA VAL A 306 -7.24 -7.52 0.87
C VAL A 306 -6.56 -6.51 1.79
N SER A 307 -5.27 -6.23 1.54
CA SER A 307 -4.55 -5.13 2.19
C SER A 307 -4.63 -3.83 1.37
N PRO A 308 -4.52 -2.65 2.01
CA PRO A 308 -4.43 -1.37 1.30
C PRO A 308 -3.29 -1.34 0.30
N TYR A 309 -2.14 -1.90 0.67
CA TYR A 309 -0.99 -2.05 -0.20
C TYR A 309 -1.33 -2.85 -1.47
N HIS A 310 -1.97 -4.00 -1.34
CA HIS A 310 -2.33 -4.81 -2.51
C HIS A 310 -3.30 -4.09 -3.44
N MET A 311 -4.28 -3.36 -2.90
CA MET A 311 -5.17 -2.53 -3.72
C MET A 311 -4.43 -1.38 -4.41
N ALA A 312 -3.38 -0.81 -3.79
CA ALA A 312 -2.51 0.16 -4.43
C ALA A 312 -1.71 -0.46 -5.59
N LEU A 313 -1.25 -1.71 -5.47
CA LEU A 313 -0.57 -2.43 -6.56
C LEU A 313 -1.48 -2.63 -7.78
N ILE A 314 -2.71 -3.11 -7.56
CA ILE A 314 -3.69 -3.29 -8.64
C ILE A 314 -3.99 -1.94 -9.32
N THR A 315 -4.20 -0.89 -8.52
CA THR A 315 -4.48 0.45 -9.04
C THR A 315 -3.28 1.03 -9.79
N SER A 316 -2.06 0.75 -9.32
CA SER A 316 -0.79 1.11 -9.97
C SER A 316 -0.65 0.47 -11.33
N ALA A 317 -0.98 -0.81 -11.46
CA ALA A 317 -1.01 -1.48 -12.76
C ALA A 317 -2.02 -0.84 -13.72
N ILE A 318 -3.23 -0.50 -13.25
CA ILE A 318 -4.24 0.20 -14.09
C ILE A 318 -3.72 1.57 -14.53
N ALA A 319 -3.13 2.34 -13.61
CA ALA A 319 -2.57 3.66 -13.90
C ALA A 319 -1.44 3.57 -14.95
N ASN A 320 -0.58 2.56 -14.83
CA ASN A 320 0.59 2.31 -15.67
C ASN A 320 0.32 1.38 -16.87
N GLY A 321 -0.90 1.42 -17.42
CA GLY A 321 -1.21 0.74 -18.70
C GLY A 321 -1.16 -0.79 -18.64
N GLY A 322 -1.34 -1.36 -17.46
CA GLY A 322 -1.43 -2.79 -17.18
C GLY A 322 -0.16 -3.43 -16.60
N THR A 323 0.97 -2.71 -16.60
CA THR A 323 2.23 -3.16 -16.03
C THR A 323 2.37 -2.70 -14.59
N LEU A 324 2.59 -3.63 -13.66
CA LEU A 324 3.00 -3.31 -12.31
C LEU A 324 4.52 -3.14 -12.25
N MET A 325 4.98 -1.98 -11.76
CA MET A 325 6.38 -1.77 -11.39
C MET A 325 6.67 -2.40 -10.03
N GLU A 326 7.89 -2.90 -9.84
CA GLU A 326 8.33 -3.44 -8.55
C GLU A 326 8.36 -2.31 -7.50
N PRO A 327 7.57 -2.42 -6.43
CA PRO A 327 7.46 -1.40 -5.41
C PRO A 327 8.68 -1.37 -4.50
N TYR A 328 9.19 -0.17 -4.19
CA TYR A 328 10.38 -0.01 -3.34
C TYR A 328 10.36 1.25 -2.47
N LEU A 329 11.13 1.18 -1.38
CA LEU A 329 11.26 2.24 -0.36
C LEU A 329 12.63 2.92 -0.33
N ILE A 330 13.68 2.25 -0.83
CA ILE A 330 15.06 2.76 -0.79
C ILE A 330 15.44 3.22 -2.19
N ASP A 331 15.64 4.53 -2.36
CA ASP A 331 16.00 5.15 -3.64
C ASP A 331 17.52 5.09 -3.88
N SER A 332 18.31 5.43 -2.85
CA SER A 332 19.77 5.37 -2.95
C SER A 332 20.46 5.25 -1.60
N ILE A 333 21.72 4.81 -1.64
CA ILE A 333 22.64 4.79 -0.51
C ILE A 333 23.70 5.86 -0.77
N THR A 334 23.93 6.74 0.21
CA THR A 334 24.98 7.77 0.14
C THR A 334 25.93 7.60 1.31
N ASN A 335 27.19 7.99 1.16
CA ASN A 335 28.06 8.09 2.34
C ASN A 335 27.63 9.26 3.24
N TYR A 336 28.29 9.40 4.39
CA TYR A 336 27.99 10.47 5.34
C TYR A 336 28.15 11.90 4.80
N THR A 337 28.85 12.11 3.66
CA THR A 337 28.99 13.42 2.99
C THR A 337 27.99 13.64 1.86
N GLY A 338 27.12 12.67 1.57
CA GLY A 338 26.11 12.73 0.51
C GLY A 338 26.60 12.26 -0.86
N THR A 339 27.79 11.65 -0.96
CA THR A 339 28.24 11.00 -2.21
C THR A 339 27.46 9.70 -2.41
N VAL A 340 26.83 9.55 -3.58
CA VAL A 340 26.10 8.31 -3.94
C VAL A 340 27.04 7.12 -4.02
N ILE A 341 26.67 6.05 -3.31
CA ILE A 341 27.37 4.76 -3.26
C ILE A 341 26.63 3.72 -4.10
N ASP A 342 25.30 3.71 -3.98
CA ASP A 342 24.41 2.80 -4.72
C ASP A 342 23.08 3.51 -5.00
N GLU A 343 22.40 3.12 -6.08
CA GLU A 343 21.15 3.75 -6.52
C GLU A 343 20.20 2.70 -7.10
N TYR A 344 18.98 2.68 -6.58
CA TYR A 344 17.95 1.78 -7.02
C TYR A 344 17.42 2.20 -8.40
N ARG A 345 17.12 1.23 -9.25
CA ARG A 345 16.56 1.47 -10.58
C ARG A 345 15.19 0.82 -10.68
N PRO A 346 14.15 1.56 -11.11
CA PRO A 346 12.82 0.99 -11.34
C PRO A 346 12.88 -0.26 -12.21
N GLN A 347 12.19 -1.32 -11.79
CA GLN A 347 12.07 -2.56 -12.53
C GLN A 347 10.60 -2.91 -12.74
N GLU A 348 10.29 -3.54 -13.87
CA GLU A 348 8.96 -4.11 -14.08
C GLU A 348 8.84 -5.38 -13.22
N TYR A 349 7.79 -5.45 -12.40
CA TYR A 349 7.45 -6.70 -11.71
C TYR A 349 6.76 -7.67 -12.67
N GLY A 350 5.80 -7.16 -13.44
CA GLY A 350 5.09 -7.97 -14.41
C GLY A 350 3.82 -7.31 -14.95
N GLN A 351 3.24 -7.92 -15.97
CA GLN A 351 2.00 -7.48 -16.57
C GLN A 351 0.81 -8.15 -15.87
N LEU A 352 -0.04 -7.36 -15.19
CA LEU A 352 -1.25 -7.86 -14.52
C LEU A 352 -2.47 -7.85 -15.45
N MET A 353 -2.47 -6.95 -16.42
CA MET A 353 -3.52 -6.80 -17.42
C MET A 353 -2.97 -6.20 -18.71
N THR A 354 -3.72 -6.33 -19.80
CA THR A 354 -3.40 -5.68 -21.07
C THR A 354 -3.60 -4.17 -20.98
N SER A 355 -2.95 -3.43 -21.88
CA SER A 355 -3.15 -1.99 -21.97
C SER A 355 -4.58 -1.58 -22.32
N GLN A 356 -5.29 -2.42 -23.09
CA GLN A 356 -6.70 -2.18 -23.42
C GLN A 356 -7.61 -2.37 -22.19
N GLU A 357 -7.38 -3.41 -21.39
CA GLU A 357 -8.10 -3.63 -20.13
C GLU A 357 -7.83 -2.50 -19.14
N ALA A 358 -6.56 -2.09 -18.96
CA ALA A 358 -6.19 -0.99 -18.09
C ALA A 358 -6.85 0.33 -18.53
N ALA A 359 -6.81 0.65 -19.83
CA ALA A 359 -7.46 1.85 -20.38
C ALA A 359 -8.98 1.83 -20.13
N ARG A 360 -9.61 0.67 -20.28
CA ARG A 360 -11.05 0.53 -20.05
C ARG A 360 -11.42 0.70 -18.58
N LEU A 361 -10.71 0.04 -17.67
CA LEU A 361 -10.91 0.21 -16.23
C LEU A 361 -10.66 1.66 -15.80
N LYS A 362 -9.63 2.31 -16.36
CA LYS A 362 -9.34 3.72 -16.11
C LYS A 362 -10.48 4.64 -16.53
N ASP A 363 -11.08 4.44 -17.70
CA ASP A 363 -12.28 5.18 -18.12
C ASP A 363 -13.46 4.95 -17.15
N TYR A 364 -13.71 3.69 -16.77
CA TYR A 364 -14.79 3.40 -15.82
C TYR A 364 -14.52 4.02 -14.45
N MET A 365 -13.30 3.98 -13.95
CA MET A 365 -12.91 4.65 -12.71
C MET A 365 -12.99 6.18 -12.80
N THR A 366 -12.80 6.75 -13.99
CA THR A 366 -12.98 8.19 -14.24
C THR A 366 -14.45 8.58 -14.09
N SER A 367 -15.37 7.76 -14.60
CA SER A 367 -16.82 7.99 -14.46
C SER A 367 -17.30 8.05 -13.00
N VAL A 368 -16.66 7.28 -12.10
CA VAL A 368 -16.93 7.30 -10.65
C VAL A 368 -16.62 8.68 -10.05
N VAL A 369 -15.62 9.38 -10.59
CA VAL A 369 -15.25 10.75 -10.19
C VAL A 369 -16.10 11.78 -10.92
N GLU A 370 -16.34 11.64 -12.21
CA GLU A 370 -17.06 12.66 -12.98
C GLU A 370 -18.51 12.86 -12.51
N TYR A 371 -19.23 11.75 -12.28
CA TYR A 371 -20.65 11.77 -11.93
C TYR A 371 -21.08 10.69 -10.93
N GLY A 372 -20.14 9.88 -10.45
CA GLY A 372 -20.40 8.77 -9.54
C GLY A 372 -20.14 9.06 -8.07
N THR A 373 -19.80 7.99 -7.34
CA THR A 373 -19.68 8.00 -5.87
C THR A 373 -18.46 8.77 -5.33
N ALA A 374 -17.49 9.11 -6.19
CA ALA A 374 -16.28 9.87 -5.87
C ALA A 374 -16.29 11.31 -6.41
N SER A 375 -17.48 11.86 -6.72
CA SER A 375 -17.66 13.20 -7.30
C SER A 375 -17.10 14.37 -6.49
N VAL A 376 -16.72 14.17 -5.23
CA VAL A 376 -15.95 15.14 -4.44
C VAL A 376 -14.57 15.45 -5.04
N LEU A 377 -14.03 14.54 -5.86
CA LEU A 377 -12.79 14.71 -6.62
C LEU A 377 -13.01 15.36 -8.00
N SER A 378 -14.25 15.67 -8.38
CA SER A 378 -14.56 16.37 -9.64
C SER A 378 -14.26 17.86 -9.53
N GLY A 379 -13.93 18.48 -10.67
CA GLY A 379 -13.72 19.93 -10.78
C GLY A 379 -12.48 20.47 -10.07
N GLN A 380 -11.51 19.62 -9.72
CA GLN A 380 -10.24 20.04 -9.13
C GLN A 380 -9.28 20.60 -10.20
N ASN A 381 -8.15 21.17 -9.77
CA ASN A 381 -7.05 21.60 -10.67
C ASN A 381 -6.30 20.42 -11.32
N TYR A 382 -6.51 19.19 -10.83
CA TYR A 382 -6.07 17.93 -11.39
C TYR A 382 -7.27 17.08 -11.85
N THR A 383 -7.01 16.07 -12.68
CA THR A 383 -8.01 15.03 -13.00
C THR A 383 -7.83 13.83 -12.08
N ALA A 384 -8.88 13.07 -11.82
CA ALA A 384 -8.81 11.89 -10.96
C ALA A 384 -9.71 10.76 -11.48
N ALA A 385 -9.31 9.53 -11.19
CA ALA A 385 -10.09 8.32 -11.43
C ALA A 385 -9.98 7.43 -10.19
N GLY A 386 -11.06 6.77 -9.79
CA GLY A 386 -11.02 5.93 -8.60
C GLY A 386 -12.27 5.10 -8.36
N LYS A 387 -12.30 4.44 -7.21
CA LYS A 387 -13.45 3.71 -6.73
C LYS A 387 -13.58 3.83 -5.22
N THR A 388 -14.75 4.30 -4.77
CA THR A 388 -15.10 4.21 -3.35
C THR A 388 -15.52 2.78 -2.99
N GLY A 389 -15.26 2.38 -1.75
CA GLY A 389 -15.78 1.14 -1.18
C GLY A 389 -16.38 1.35 0.20
N THR A 390 -17.37 0.52 0.51
CA THR A 390 -17.94 0.36 1.83
C THR A 390 -18.03 -1.14 2.07
N ALA A 391 -17.47 -1.62 3.17
CA ALA A 391 -17.52 -3.03 3.58
C ALA A 391 -18.17 -3.14 4.96
N GLU A 392 -19.12 -4.06 5.10
CA GLU A 392 -19.89 -4.21 6.34
C GLU A 392 -18.99 -4.86 7.40
N TYR A 393 -18.79 -4.20 8.54
CA TYR A 393 -17.83 -4.66 9.56
C TYR A 393 -18.48 -5.21 10.84
N SER A 394 -19.73 -4.82 11.18
CA SER A 394 -20.40 -5.31 12.39
C SER A 394 -21.74 -6.01 12.12
N SER A 395 -22.07 -6.97 12.99
CA SER A 395 -23.37 -7.67 13.02
C SER A 395 -24.57 -6.72 13.17
N ASP A 396 -24.31 -5.53 13.74
CA ASP A 396 -25.33 -4.55 14.07
C ASP A 396 -25.48 -3.48 12.96
N LYS A 397 -24.69 -3.57 11.87
CA LYS A 397 -24.73 -2.70 10.68
C LYS A 397 -24.52 -1.19 10.93
N GLU A 398 -23.97 -0.82 12.08
CA GLU A 398 -23.74 0.60 12.44
C GLU A 398 -22.35 1.12 12.06
N LYS A 399 -21.41 0.24 11.70
CA LYS A 399 -20.03 0.60 11.39
C LYS A 399 -19.54 -0.16 10.16
N ASP A 400 -19.02 0.58 9.21
CA ASP A 400 -18.47 0.05 7.97
C ASP A 400 -17.00 0.45 7.81
N HIS A 401 -16.25 -0.35 7.08
CA HIS A 401 -14.96 0.08 6.55
C HIS A 401 -15.18 1.02 5.37
N SER A 402 -14.54 2.20 5.39
CA SER A 402 -14.54 3.12 4.25
C SER A 402 -13.27 2.93 3.44
N TRP A 403 -13.44 2.66 2.14
CA TRP A 403 -12.37 2.46 1.18
C TRP A 403 -12.37 3.54 0.10
N PHE A 404 -11.17 3.89 -0.36
CA PHE A 404 -10.99 4.54 -1.64
C PHE A 404 -9.69 4.06 -2.28
N VAL A 405 -9.74 3.76 -3.57
CA VAL A 405 -8.57 3.49 -4.40
C VAL A 405 -8.65 4.37 -5.63
N GLY A 406 -7.54 4.94 -6.07
CA GLY A 406 -7.58 5.82 -7.24
C GLY A 406 -6.23 6.35 -7.66
N MET A 407 -6.27 7.24 -8.65
CA MET A 407 -5.13 7.91 -9.25
C MET A 407 -5.45 9.37 -9.56
N SER A 408 -4.41 10.20 -9.61
CA SER A 408 -4.49 11.58 -10.10
C SER A 408 -3.86 11.69 -11.49
N ASN A 409 -4.19 12.75 -12.24
CA ASN A 409 -3.79 13.01 -13.62
C ASN A 409 -4.02 11.84 -14.58
N VAL A 410 -5.29 11.49 -14.81
CA VAL A 410 -5.75 10.27 -15.51
C VAL A 410 -4.97 9.94 -16.80
N GLU A 411 -4.70 10.94 -17.64
CA GLU A 411 -3.96 10.76 -18.90
C GLU A 411 -2.48 10.36 -18.68
N ASN A 412 -1.82 10.95 -17.68
CA ASN A 412 -0.46 10.66 -17.29
C ASN A 412 -0.35 10.60 -15.76
N PRO A 413 -0.70 9.46 -15.13
CA PRO A 413 -0.89 9.41 -13.69
C PRO A 413 0.39 9.65 -12.90
N ASP A 414 0.36 10.64 -12.01
CA ASP A 414 1.49 10.97 -11.13
C ASP A 414 1.45 10.17 -9.83
N LEU A 415 0.25 10.00 -9.27
CA LEU A 415 0.03 9.31 -8.00
C LEU A 415 -1.05 8.24 -8.12
N VAL A 416 -0.83 7.14 -7.42
CA VAL A 416 -1.85 6.17 -7.03
C VAL A 416 -1.99 6.18 -5.51
N ILE A 417 -3.22 6.07 -5.04
CA ILE A 417 -3.56 6.06 -3.61
C ILE A 417 -4.52 4.93 -3.26
N SER A 418 -4.32 4.34 -2.09
CA SER A 418 -5.23 3.40 -1.44
C SER A 418 -5.44 3.84 0.01
N VAL A 419 -6.69 4.03 0.40
CA VAL A 419 -7.10 4.48 1.74
C VAL A 419 -8.12 3.52 2.31
N ILE A 420 -7.90 3.14 3.56
CA ILE A 420 -8.88 2.46 4.42
C ILE A 420 -9.08 3.24 5.71
N ILE A 421 -10.34 3.41 6.11
CA ILE A 421 -10.73 3.85 7.44
C ILE A 421 -11.55 2.73 8.07
N GLU A 422 -11.04 2.14 9.15
CA GLU A 422 -11.71 1.10 9.91
C GLU A 422 -12.87 1.68 10.73
N SER A 423 -13.96 0.92 10.84
CA SER A 423 -15.10 1.28 11.69
C SER A 423 -15.60 2.72 11.52
N ALA A 424 -15.66 3.21 10.28
CA ALA A 424 -16.16 4.53 9.97
C ALA A 424 -17.65 4.65 10.36
N ASP A 425 -18.00 5.73 11.03
CA ASP A 425 -19.37 6.07 11.47
C ASP A 425 -20.26 6.63 10.33
N GLY A 426 -19.83 6.42 9.08
CA GLY A 426 -20.43 6.99 7.88
C GLY A 426 -20.08 8.46 7.60
N ARG A 427 -19.47 9.19 8.55
CA ARG A 427 -19.03 10.59 8.34
C ARG A 427 -17.61 10.66 7.80
N ALA A 428 -16.72 9.83 8.34
CA ALA A 428 -15.37 9.69 7.80
C ALA A 428 -15.41 8.92 6.47
N ARG A 429 -14.93 9.53 5.39
CA ARG A 429 -14.87 8.91 4.06
C ARG A 429 -13.45 8.88 3.54
N ALA A 430 -12.98 7.69 3.17
CA ALA A 430 -11.64 7.48 2.61
C ALA A 430 -11.35 8.32 1.36
N VAL A 431 -12.38 8.64 0.56
CA VAL A 431 -12.23 9.53 -0.62
C VAL A 431 -11.89 10.97 -0.23
N ASN A 432 -12.32 11.45 0.94
CA ASN A 432 -11.97 12.80 1.41
C ASN A 432 -10.50 12.85 1.85
N VAL A 433 -10.01 11.80 2.52
CA VAL A 433 -8.58 11.65 2.83
C VAL A 433 -7.76 11.67 1.54
N ALA A 434 -8.18 10.91 0.53
CA ALA A 434 -7.49 10.91 -0.76
C ALA A 434 -7.52 12.28 -1.46
N LYS A 435 -8.63 13.03 -1.33
CA LYS A 435 -8.72 14.39 -1.84
C LYS A 435 -7.68 15.30 -1.16
N GLU A 436 -7.60 15.29 0.16
CA GLU A 436 -6.66 16.14 0.90
C GLU A 436 -5.20 15.82 0.52
N VAL A 437 -4.87 14.54 0.31
CA VAL A 437 -3.54 14.12 -0.18
C VAL A 437 -3.28 14.63 -1.61
N PHE A 438 -4.25 14.52 -2.51
CA PHE A 438 -4.10 15.05 -3.86
C PHE A 438 -4.00 16.59 -3.87
N ASP A 439 -4.84 17.29 -3.11
CA ASP A 439 -4.80 18.75 -2.97
C ASP A 439 -3.46 19.25 -2.41
N ALA A 440 -2.83 18.48 -1.50
CA ALA A 440 -1.52 18.85 -0.96
C ALA A 440 -0.39 18.67 -1.99
N TYR A 441 -0.57 17.79 -2.97
CA TYR A 441 0.43 17.52 -4.01
C TYR A 441 0.41 18.54 -5.16
N TYR A 442 -0.75 19.17 -5.45
CA TYR A 442 -0.96 20.08 -6.59
C TYR A 442 -1.29 21.51 -6.16
#